data_AF-T1BN36-F1
#
_entry.id   AF-T1BN36-F1
#
_cell.length_a   1.000
_cell.length_b   1.000
_cell.length_c   1.000
_cell.angle_alpha   90.00
_cell.angle_beta   90.00
_cell.angle_gamma   90.00
#
_symmetry.space_group_name_H-M   'P 1'
#
loop_
_entity.id
_entity.type
_entity.pdbx_description
1 polymer ?
#
loop_
_entity_poly.entity_id
_entity_poly.type
_entity_poly.pdbx_seq_one_letter_code
_entity_poly.pdbx_strand_id
1 'polypeptide(L)'
;RELQLKLLPTKPADYIQRFCSELKLKGEIQTRANEILKLATERELTSGRGPTGVAAASIYIASVQAGERRTQREVAEVAGV
;
A
#
# COMPACT_ATOMS: atom_id res chain seq x y z
N ARG A 1 34.14 1.40 12.57
CA ARG A 1 33.43 0.20 13.06
C ARG A 1 32.02 0.27 12.47
N GLU A 2 31.79 -0.41 11.36
CA GLU A 2 30.50 -0.40 10.67
C GLU A 2 29.47 -1.16 11.52
N LEU A 3 28.28 -0.58 11.71
CA LEU A 3 27.16 -1.24 12.35
C LEU A 3 26.63 -2.30 11.38
N GLN A 4 26.73 -3.59 11.73
CA GLN A 4 26.14 -4.71 10.99
C GLN A 4 24.60 -4.72 11.12
N LEU A 5 23.95 -3.64 10.73
CA LEU A 5 22.49 -3.55 10.73
C LEU A 5 21.95 -4.23 9.47
N LYS A 6 21.39 -5.42 9.63
CA LYS A 6 20.55 -6.05 8.60
C LYS A 6 19.20 -5.32 8.57
N LEU A 7 19.08 -4.31 7.71
CA LEU A 7 17.78 -3.72 7.40
C LEU A 7 16.98 -4.74 6.61
N LEU A 8 15.90 -5.25 7.20
CA LEU A 8 14.93 -6.06 6.48
C LEU A 8 14.11 -5.13 5.58
N PRO A 9 13.88 -5.52 4.30
CA PRO A 9 13.02 -4.73 3.43
C PRO A 9 11.60 -4.68 4.00
N THR A 10 11.04 -3.48 4.09
CA THR A 10 9.65 -3.24 4.54
C THR A 10 8.68 -3.87 3.55
N LYS A 11 7.66 -4.57 4.06
CA LYS A 11 6.69 -5.26 3.19
C LYS A 11 5.65 -4.25 2.68
N PRO A 12 5.08 -4.46 1.47
CA PRO A 12 3.99 -3.62 0.97
C PRO A 12 2.80 -3.48 1.95
N ALA A 13 2.50 -4.53 2.72
CA ALA A 13 1.41 -4.52 3.71
C ALA A 13 1.65 -3.51 4.86
N ASP A 14 2.91 -3.30 5.27
CA ASP A 14 3.25 -2.35 6.33
C ASP A 14 2.94 -0.90 5.88
N TYR A 15 3.15 -0.61 4.59
CA TYR A 15 2.79 0.67 4.00
C TYR A 15 1.28 0.87 3.91
N ILE A 16 0.50 -0.20 3.64
CA ILE A 16 -0.97 -0.09 3.55
C ILE A 16 -1.55 0.42 4.86
N GLN A 17 -1.12 -0.13 6.00
CA GLN A 17 -1.58 0.33 7.31
C GLN A 17 -1.27 1.81 7.54
N ARG A 18 -0.02 2.21 7.28
CA ARG A 18 0.42 3.59 7.46
C ARG A 18 -0.37 4.56 6.57
N PHE A 19 -0.45 4.26 5.28
CA PHE A 19 -1.11 5.12 4.30
C PHE A 19 -2.62 5.24 4.52
N CYS A 20 -3.31 4.13 4.87
CA CYS A 20 -4.73 4.20 5.24
C CYS A 20 -4.96 5.10 6.46
N SER A 21 -4.07 5.05 7.45
CA SER A 21 -4.14 5.92 8.63
C SER A 21 -3.94 7.40 8.26
N GLU A 22 -2.93 7.72 7.44
CA GLU A 22 -2.66 9.09 6.98
C GLU A 22 -3.81 9.65 6.11
N LEU A 23 -4.42 8.81 5.27
CA LEU A 23 -5.60 9.15 4.46
C LEU A 23 -6.92 9.12 5.23
N LYS A 24 -6.88 8.80 6.54
CA LYS A 24 -8.04 8.67 7.43
C LYS A 24 -9.12 7.73 6.87
N LEU A 25 -8.69 6.65 6.23
CA LEU A 25 -9.58 5.64 5.65
C LEU A 25 -10.07 4.68 6.74
N LYS A 26 -11.30 4.19 6.56
CA LYS A 26 -11.88 3.17 7.45
C LYS A 26 -11.11 1.85 7.37
N GLY A 27 -11.18 1.08 8.46
CA GLY A 27 -10.56 -0.25 8.56
C GLY A 27 -11.02 -1.22 7.47
N GLU A 28 -12.26 -1.12 7.00
CA GLU A 28 -12.77 -1.95 5.89
C GLU A 28 -11.98 -1.73 4.58
N ILE A 29 -11.54 -0.50 4.31
CA ILE A 29 -10.76 -0.15 3.12
C ILE A 29 -9.35 -0.69 3.26
N GLN A 30 -8.76 -0.63 4.45
CA GLN A 30 -7.47 -1.24 4.74
C GLN A 30 -7.51 -2.76 4.54
N THR A 31 -8.54 -3.43 5.04
CA THR A 31 -8.71 -4.88 4.84
C THR A 31 -8.80 -5.21 3.35
N ARG A 32 -9.63 -4.50 2.60
CA ARG A 32 -9.77 -4.70 1.15
C ARG A 32 -8.49 -4.40 0.37
N ALA A 33 -7.73 -3.37 0.75
CA ALA A 33 -6.43 -3.08 0.14
C ALA A 33 -5.42 -4.22 0.37
N ASN A 34 -5.43 -4.86 1.55
CA ASN A 34 -4.61 -6.04 1.82
C ASN A 34 -5.05 -7.26 0.99
N GLU A 35 -6.34 -7.47 0.79
CA GLU A 35 -6.86 -8.52 -0.10
C GLU A 35 -6.41 -8.31 -1.55
N ILE A 36 -6.48 -7.08 -2.06
CA ILE A 36 -6.01 -6.71 -3.40
C ILE A 36 -4.50 -6.97 -3.52
N LEU A 37 -3.71 -6.54 -2.54
CA LEU A 37 -2.26 -6.79 -2.50
C LEU A 37 -1.95 -8.30 -2.53
N LYS A 38 -2.66 -9.09 -1.72
CA LYS A 38 -2.50 -10.54 -1.67
C LYS A 38 -2.77 -11.16 -3.04
N LEU A 39 -3.91 -10.85 -3.66
CA LEU A 39 -4.27 -11.34 -4.99
C LEU A 39 -3.26 -10.92 -6.07
N ALA A 40 -2.76 -9.69 -6.02
CA ALA A 40 -1.76 -9.21 -6.96
C ALA A 40 -0.43 -9.96 -6.79
N THR A 41 -0.05 -10.27 -5.55
CA THR A 41 1.16 -11.03 -5.23
C THR A 41 1.04 -12.49 -5.68
N GLU A 42 -0.08 -13.15 -5.38
CA GLU A 42 -0.37 -14.53 -5.79
C GLU A 42 -0.40 -14.70 -7.32
N ARG A 43 -0.76 -13.64 -8.05
CA ARG A 43 -0.76 -13.59 -9.52
C ARG A 43 0.54 -13.05 -10.12
N GLU A 44 1.58 -12.88 -9.30
CA GLU A 44 2.90 -12.36 -9.72
C GLU A 44 2.87 -10.96 -10.37
N LEU A 45 1.79 -10.20 -10.15
CA LEU A 45 1.57 -8.85 -10.71
C LEU A 45 2.35 -7.77 -9.97
N THR A 46 3.08 -8.11 -8.91
CA THR A 46 3.86 -7.16 -8.10
C THR A 46 5.35 -7.19 -8.45
N SER A 47 5.80 -8.18 -9.25
CA SER A 47 7.20 -8.31 -9.65
C SER A 47 7.70 -7.06 -10.41
N GLY A 48 8.93 -6.65 -10.11
CA GLY A 48 9.57 -5.47 -10.69
C GLY A 48 9.00 -4.11 -10.23
N ARG A 49 8.05 -4.08 -9.29
CA ARG A 49 7.40 -2.85 -8.82
C ARG A 49 7.83 -2.54 -7.38
N GLY A 50 8.01 -1.25 -7.08
CA GLY A 50 8.37 -0.80 -5.74
C GLY A 50 7.25 -1.06 -4.72
N PRO A 51 7.58 -1.45 -3.46
CA PRO A 51 6.59 -1.84 -2.46
C PRO A 51 5.61 -0.71 -2.09
N THR A 52 6.08 0.54 -2.05
CA THR A 52 5.24 1.73 -1.81
C THR A 52 4.23 1.95 -2.94
N GLY A 53 4.67 1.84 -4.19
CA GLY A 53 3.78 1.98 -5.35
C GLY A 53 2.71 0.89 -5.41
N VAL A 54 3.07 -0.36 -5.10
CA VAL A 54 2.11 -1.47 -5.02
C VAL A 54 1.09 -1.22 -3.90
N ALA A 55 1.54 -0.78 -2.72
CA ALA A 55 0.64 -0.45 -1.61
C ALA A 55 -0.33 0.70 -1.98
N ALA A 56 0.21 1.77 -2.59
CA ALA A 56 -0.57 2.92 -3.06
C ALA A 56 -1.65 2.50 -4.07
N ALA A 57 -1.28 1.68 -5.06
CA ALA A 57 -2.23 1.17 -6.06
C ALA A 57 -3.35 0.35 -5.41
N SER A 58 -3.03 -0.55 -4.47
CA SER A 58 -4.02 -1.34 -3.74
C SER A 58 -4.99 -0.47 -2.94
N ILE A 59 -4.51 0.58 -2.28
CA ILE A 59 -5.34 1.52 -1.53
C ILE A 59 -6.25 2.31 -2.46
N TYR A 60 -5.71 2.85 -3.55
CA TYR A 60 -6.52 3.60 -4.52
C TYR A 60 -7.68 2.74 -5.03
N ILE A 61 -7.40 1.50 -5.46
CA ILE A 61 -8.42 0.57 -5.95
C ILE A 61 -9.45 0.26 -4.86
N ALA A 62 -9.00 -0.03 -3.62
CA ALA A 62 -9.91 -0.31 -2.50
C ALA A 62 -10.84 0.88 -2.20
N SER A 63 -10.29 2.09 -2.16
CA SER A 63 -11.03 3.33 -1.89
C SER A 63 -12.11 3.59 -2.96
N VAL A 64 -11.79 3.33 -4.24
CA VAL A 64 -12.72 3.47 -5.35
C VAL A 64 -13.85 2.44 -5.26
N GLN A 65 -13.53 1.18 -4.94
CA GLN A 65 -14.54 0.12 -4.81
C GLN A 65 -15.46 0.31 -3.60
N ALA A 66 -14.97 0.91 -2.52
CA ALA A 66 -15.74 1.16 -1.29
C ALA A 66 -16.60 2.45 -1.38
N GLY A 67 -16.48 3.24 -2.44
CA GLY A 67 -17.19 4.52 -2.58
C GLY A 67 -16.59 5.67 -1.76
N GLU A 68 -15.62 5.41 -0.88
CA GLU A 68 -14.84 6.42 -0.15
C GLU A 68 -13.60 6.81 -0.96
N ARG A 69 -13.84 7.38 -2.13
CA ARG A 69 -12.81 7.61 -3.15
C ARG A 69 -11.72 8.54 -2.65
N ARG A 70 -10.47 8.12 -2.83
CA ARG A 70 -9.30 9.01 -2.86
C ARG A 70 -8.83 9.21 -4.29
N THR A 71 -8.33 10.39 -4.59
CA THR A 71 -7.66 10.69 -5.85
C THR A 71 -6.30 10.00 -5.88
N GLN A 72 -5.78 9.72 -7.08
CA GLN A 72 -4.42 9.18 -7.22
C GLN A 72 -3.39 10.13 -6.61
N ARG A 73 -3.63 11.45 -6.69
CA ARG A 73 -2.77 12.48 -6.10
C ARG A 73 -2.69 12.40 -4.58
N GLU A 74 -3.83 12.30 -3.87
CA GLU A 74 -3.83 12.16 -2.40
C GLU A 74 -3.05 10.91 -1.97
N VAL A 75 -3.24 9.79 -2.68
CA VAL A 75 -2.56 8.54 -2.37
C VAL A 75 -1.05 8.64 -2.66
N ALA A 76 -0.67 9.27 -3.78
CA ALA A 76 0.71 9.49 -4.18
C ALA A 76 1.47 10.39 -3.20
N GLU A 77 0.83 11.47 -2.73
CA GLU A 77 1.41 12.39 -1.73
C GLU A 77 1.75 11.67 -0.41
N VAL A 78 0.87 10.82 0.08
CA VAL A 78 1.10 9.99 1.29
C VAL A 78 2.15 8.89 1.03
N ALA A 79 2.16 8.32 -0.17
CA ALA A 79 3.09 7.27 -0.55
C ALA A 79 4.50 7.79 -0.88
N GLY A 80 4.65 9.08 -1.14
CA GLY A 80 5.91 9.71 -1.55
C GLY A 80 6.38 9.25 -2.93
N VAL A 81 5.46 9.02 -3.87
CA VAL A 81 5.72 8.51 -5.23
C VAL A 81 5.07 9.36 -6.31
#